data_AF-A0A251RI50-F1
#
_entry.id   AF-A0A251RI50-F1
#
_cell.length_a   1.000
_cell.length_b   1.000
_cell.length_c   1.000
_cell.angle_alpha   90.00
_cell.angle_beta   90.00
_cell.angle_gamma   90.00
#
_symmetry.space_group_name_H-M   'P 1'
#
loop_
_entity.id
_entity.type
_entity.pdbx_description
1 polymer ?
#
loop_
_entity_poly.entity_id
_entity_poly.type
_entity_poly.pdbx_seq_one_letter_code
_entity_poly.pdbx_strand_id
1 'polypeptide(L)'
;MTHLAVFGILGVLTRYLLQKLFGPGVVGVTSNQTILYLDLPSNMVGSFLMGWFGVVFKGDISYMSDHLAIGLSTGYLGSLTTFSGWNQKMLELSVEGHWVFVLLGFLIGLFLAAYSIIVGVETAKGFRKLLERSSGCGITSSGTSWRVDSHKRHLVVLAVFSLMLISLWSVSGVLLREEFSSDSSEAQLWLACIVGPLGVWIRWFLARLNGRGLGRMGLLKWFPFGTLIANVSAACVMAALSTVKKEVDTKTCDIVATGIQFGLLGCLSTVSTFIAEFNAMRESKYPWRAYTYAMVTICTSFGLGTLIYSVPVWTKGYK
;
A
#
# COMPACT_ATOMS: atom_id res chain seq x y z
N MET A 1 2.92 16.48 6.37
CA MET A 1 1.89 15.49 6.73
C MET A 1 0.64 15.61 5.87
N THR A 2 0.20 16.82 5.51
CA THR A 2 -0.95 17.04 4.61
C THR A 2 -0.75 16.42 3.23
N HIS A 3 0.40 16.61 2.59
CA HIS A 3 0.72 15.97 1.29
C HIS A 3 0.62 14.43 1.35
N LEU A 4 1.15 13.81 2.41
CA LEU A 4 1.06 12.36 2.64
C LEU A 4 -0.40 11.89 2.72
N ALA A 5 -1.26 12.65 3.40
CA ALA A 5 -2.68 12.33 3.51
C ALA A 5 -3.40 12.44 2.16
N VAL A 6 -3.18 13.53 1.41
CA VAL A 6 -3.77 13.74 0.07
C VAL A 6 -3.38 12.59 -0.86
N PHE A 7 -2.08 12.31 -0.99
CA PHE A 7 -1.62 11.21 -1.83
C PHE A 7 -2.09 9.84 -1.32
N GLY A 8 -2.23 9.67 -0.01
CA GLY A 8 -2.81 8.48 0.60
C GLY A 8 -4.25 8.23 0.14
N ILE A 9 -5.11 9.26 0.17
CA ILE A 9 -6.50 9.19 -0.30
C ILE A 9 -6.54 8.84 -1.79
N LEU A 10 -5.70 9.48 -2.61
CA LEU A 10 -5.59 9.15 -4.04
C LEU A 10 -5.17 7.69 -4.26
N GLY A 11 -4.29 7.16 -3.41
CA GLY A 11 -3.89 5.75 -3.43
C GLY A 11 -5.06 4.82 -3.09
N VAL A 12 -5.87 5.15 -2.08
CA VAL A 12 -7.09 4.41 -1.71
C VAL A 12 -8.08 4.36 -2.88
N LEU A 13 -8.38 5.52 -3.48
CA LEU A 13 -9.28 5.62 -4.63
C LEU A 13 -8.77 4.80 -5.81
N THR A 14 -7.48 4.91 -6.13
CA THR A 14 -6.88 4.14 -7.24
C THR A 14 -6.96 2.63 -6.95
N ARG A 15 -6.65 2.20 -5.72
CA ARG A 15 -6.76 0.78 -5.34
C ARG A 15 -8.19 0.28 -5.51
N TYR A 16 -9.17 1.07 -5.09
CA TYR A 16 -10.59 0.74 -5.25
C TYR A 16 -11.00 0.58 -6.72
N LEU A 17 -10.61 1.54 -7.56
CA LEU A 17 -10.90 1.49 -8.99
C LEU A 17 -10.26 0.28 -9.67
N LEU A 18 -9.02 -0.08 -9.29
CA LEU A 18 -8.37 -1.28 -9.80
C LEU A 18 -9.07 -2.57 -9.36
N GLN A 19 -9.56 -2.63 -8.11
CA GLN A 19 -10.37 -3.77 -7.66
C GLN A 19 -11.66 -3.91 -8.48
N LYS A 20 -12.38 -2.81 -8.75
CA LYS A 20 -13.59 -2.82 -9.58
C LYS A 20 -13.30 -3.18 -11.04
N LEU A 21 -12.23 -2.62 -11.62
CA LEU A 21 -11.84 -2.85 -13.01
C LEU A 21 -11.44 -4.31 -13.26
N PHE A 22 -10.57 -4.87 -12.42
CA PHE A 22 -10.07 -6.23 -12.61
C PHE A 22 -10.96 -7.30 -11.98
N GLY A 23 -11.87 -6.90 -11.10
CA GLY A 23 -12.81 -7.79 -10.42
C GLY A 23 -13.90 -8.35 -11.35
N PRO A 24 -14.81 -9.17 -10.79
CA PRO A 24 -15.80 -9.95 -11.55
C PRO A 24 -16.76 -9.11 -12.40
N GLY A 25 -16.99 -7.85 -12.03
CA GLY A 25 -17.99 -7.00 -12.69
C GLY A 25 -17.55 -6.40 -14.03
N VAL A 26 -16.26 -6.32 -14.33
CA VAL A 26 -15.76 -5.65 -15.54
C VAL A 26 -14.86 -6.58 -16.36
N VAL A 27 -13.60 -6.79 -15.94
CA VAL A 27 -12.67 -7.66 -16.69
C VAL A 27 -12.76 -9.12 -16.23
N GLY A 28 -13.08 -9.37 -14.96
CA GLY A 28 -13.29 -10.72 -14.44
C GLY A 28 -12.03 -11.57 -14.25
N VAL A 29 -10.85 -10.94 -14.11
CA VAL A 29 -9.57 -11.64 -13.93
C VAL A 29 -9.32 -11.98 -12.46
N THR A 30 -9.77 -11.14 -11.53
CA THR A 30 -9.61 -11.35 -10.09
C THR A 30 -10.94 -11.68 -9.43
N SER A 31 -10.88 -12.47 -8.36
CA SER A 31 -12.07 -12.87 -7.60
C SER A 31 -11.73 -13.15 -6.14
N ASN A 32 -12.76 -13.13 -5.30
CA ASN A 32 -12.66 -13.56 -3.91
C ASN A 32 -12.55 -15.09 -3.76
N GLN A 33 -12.72 -15.88 -4.81
CA GLN A 33 -12.66 -17.35 -4.72
C GLN A 33 -11.46 -17.95 -5.44
N THR A 34 -10.63 -17.10 -6.06
CA THR A 34 -9.50 -17.56 -6.87
C THR A 34 -8.18 -17.15 -6.24
N ILE A 35 -7.12 -17.77 -6.75
CA ILE A 35 -5.74 -17.44 -6.41
C ILE A 35 -5.36 -16.00 -6.77
N LEU A 36 -6.04 -15.41 -7.76
CA LEU A 36 -5.86 -14.03 -8.21
C LEU A 36 -6.79 -13.13 -7.38
N TYR A 37 -6.31 -12.77 -6.19
CA TYR A 37 -7.04 -11.93 -5.24
C TYR A 37 -7.24 -10.50 -5.77
N LEU A 38 -8.29 -9.82 -5.28
CA LEU A 38 -8.70 -8.50 -5.79
C LEU A 38 -7.60 -7.41 -5.69
N ASP A 39 -6.75 -7.46 -4.66
CA ASP A 39 -5.64 -6.53 -4.47
C ASP A 39 -4.39 -6.86 -5.31
N LEU A 40 -4.36 -7.97 -6.05
CA LEU A 40 -3.17 -8.36 -6.81
C LEU A 40 -2.80 -7.31 -7.90
N PRO A 41 -3.73 -6.79 -8.71
CA PRO A 41 -3.43 -5.79 -9.72
C PRO A 41 -2.92 -4.49 -9.11
N SER A 42 -3.50 -4.04 -7.99
CA SER A 42 -3.07 -2.83 -7.30
C SER A 42 -1.65 -3.00 -6.71
N ASN A 43 -1.34 -4.17 -6.15
CA ASN A 43 -0.01 -4.55 -5.68
C ASN A 43 1.03 -4.58 -6.82
N MET A 44 0.68 -5.11 -7.99
CA MET A 44 1.55 -5.13 -9.17
C MET A 44 1.79 -3.72 -9.72
N VAL A 45 0.73 -2.94 -9.97
CA VAL A 45 0.82 -1.57 -10.49
C VAL A 45 1.61 -0.67 -9.52
N GLY A 46 1.32 -0.75 -8.23
CA GLY A 46 2.05 0.02 -7.22
C GLY A 46 3.52 -0.35 -7.13
N SER A 47 3.87 -1.64 -7.28
CA SER A 47 5.26 -2.09 -7.29
C SER A 47 6.01 -1.67 -8.56
N PHE A 48 5.35 -1.72 -9.72
CA PHE A 48 5.88 -1.20 -10.98
C PHE A 48 6.19 0.30 -10.90
N LEU A 49 5.22 1.09 -10.44
CA LEU A 49 5.39 2.54 -10.27
C LEU A 49 6.40 2.88 -9.17
N MET A 50 6.59 2.01 -8.18
CA MET A 50 7.66 2.15 -7.19
C MET A 50 9.04 2.02 -7.84
N GLY A 51 9.20 1.18 -8.86
CA GLY A 51 10.42 1.13 -9.68
C GLY A 51 10.68 2.44 -10.42
N TRP A 52 9.63 3.05 -10.99
CA TRP A 52 9.74 4.36 -11.65
C TRP A 52 10.06 5.49 -10.68
N PHE A 53 9.16 5.75 -9.75
CA PHE A 53 9.18 6.97 -8.92
C PHE A 53 9.98 6.79 -7.62
N GLY A 54 10.01 5.57 -7.08
CA GLY A 54 10.70 5.25 -5.83
C GLY A 54 12.16 4.80 -6.00
N VAL A 55 12.55 4.37 -7.20
CA VAL A 55 13.92 3.90 -7.49
C VAL A 55 14.60 4.80 -8.53
N VAL A 56 14.12 4.83 -9.78
CA VAL A 56 14.86 5.49 -10.88
C VAL A 56 14.76 7.02 -10.81
N PHE A 57 13.55 7.58 -10.79
CA PHE A 57 13.31 9.03 -10.82
C PHE A 57 13.26 9.68 -9.44
N LYS A 58 13.52 8.94 -8.36
CA LYS A 58 13.42 9.46 -6.98
C LYS A 58 14.28 10.71 -6.77
N GLY A 59 15.51 10.72 -7.30
CA GLY A 59 16.42 11.87 -7.20
C GLY A 59 15.90 13.11 -7.92
N ASP A 60 15.38 12.94 -9.14
CA ASP A 60 14.85 14.04 -9.95
C ASP A 60 13.59 14.64 -9.32
N ILE A 61 12.69 13.79 -8.81
CA ILE A 61 11.46 14.23 -8.15
C ILE A 61 11.78 14.93 -6.82
N SER A 62 12.73 14.42 -6.04
CA SER A 62 13.18 15.04 -4.78
C SER A 62 13.86 16.39 -5.05
N TYR A 63 14.63 16.50 -6.13
CA TYR A 63 15.21 17.77 -6.57
C TYR A 63 14.14 18.84 -6.88
N MET A 64 13.00 18.44 -7.47
CA MET A 64 11.87 19.34 -7.67
C MET A 64 11.13 19.67 -6.36
N SER A 65 10.77 18.63 -5.59
CA SER A 65 10.09 18.77 -4.31
C SER A 65 10.14 17.50 -3.47
N ASP A 66 10.71 17.59 -2.26
CA ASP A 66 10.68 16.48 -1.29
C ASP A 66 9.25 16.10 -0.88
N HIS A 67 8.32 17.06 -0.82
CA HIS A 67 6.92 16.78 -0.53
C HIS A 67 6.27 15.90 -1.61
N LEU A 68 6.66 16.11 -2.88
CA LEU A 68 6.16 15.30 -3.99
C LEU A 68 6.81 13.90 -3.97
N ALA A 69 8.12 13.81 -3.77
CA ALA A 69 8.82 12.52 -3.72
C ALA A 69 8.27 11.63 -2.58
N ILE A 70 8.12 12.20 -1.38
CA ILE A 70 7.58 11.49 -0.21
C ILE A 70 6.08 11.22 -0.39
N GLY A 71 5.31 12.19 -0.91
CA GLY A 71 3.89 12.04 -1.18
C GLY A 71 3.59 10.91 -2.16
N LEU A 72 4.31 10.86 -3.28
CA LEU A 72 4.12 9.85 -4.31
C LEU A 72 4.58 8.46 -3.86
N SER A 73 5.80 8.34 -3.32
CA SER A 73 6.34 7.05 -2.90
C SER A 73 5.67 6.51 -1.63
N THR A 74 5.61 7.34 -0.58
CA THR A 74 5.13 6.88 0.73
C THR A 74 3.63 7.06 0.89
N GLY A 75 3.04 8.16 0.41
CA GLY A 75 1.59 8.36 0.47
C GLY A 75 0.88 7.47 -0.55
N TYR A 76 1.01 7.80 -1.83
CA TYR A 76 0.23 7.23 -2.92
C TYR A 76 0.55 5.76 -3.17
N LEU A 77 1.79 5.42 -3.54
CA LEU A 77 2.16 4.04 -3.84
C LEU A 77 2.06 3.12 -2.62
N GLY A 78 2.29 3.69 -1.43
CA GLY A 78 2.05 3.00 -0.18
C GLY A 78 0.59 2.57 -0.03
N SER A 79 -0.36 3.50 -0.17
CA SER A 79 -1.81 3.28 -0.03
C SER A 79 -2.48 2.58 -1.21
N LEU A 80 -1.88 2.66 -2.40
CA LEU A 80 -2.29 1.93 -3.60
C LEU A 80 -2.10 0.42 -3.43
N THR A 81 -1.10 0.02 -2.67
CA THR A 81 -0.82 -1.39 -2.37
C THR A 81 -1.30 -1.75 -0.98
N THR A 82 -1.54 -3.03 -0.71
CA THR A 82 -1.93 -3.48 0.62
C THR A 82 -1.41 -4.89 0.88
N PHE A 83 -0.64 -5.03 1.95
CA PHE A 83 -0.17 -6.34 2.43
C PHE A 83 -1.21 -6.97 3.35
N SER A 84 -1.86 -6.18 4.21
CA SER A 84 -2.89 -6.68 5.12
C SER A 84 -4.07 -7.26 4.36
N GLY A 85 -4.53 -6.60 3.29
CA GLY A 85 -5.61 -7.11 2.42
C GLY A 85 -5.23 -8.43 1.73
N TRP A 86 -4.01 -8.53 1.21
CA TRP A 86 -3.47 -9.76 0.65
C TRP A 86 -3.43 -10.89 1.70
N ASN A 87 -2.89 -10.64 2.90
CA ASN A 87 -2.80 -11.63 3.97
C ASN A 87 -4.19 -12.06 4.47
N GLN A 88 -5.11 -11.12 4.66
CA GLN A 88 -6.49 -11.41 5.06
C GLN A 88 -7.17 -12.30 4.03
N LYS A 89 -6.90 -12.08 2.73
CA LYS A 89 -7.47 -12.93 1.71
C LYS A 89 -6.98 -14.38 1.80
N MET A 90 -5.69 -14.56 2.09
CA MET A 90 -5.12 -15.89 2.32
C MET A 90 -5.72 -16.55 3.56
N LEU A 91 -6.08 -15.79 4.60
CA LEU A 91 -6.77 -16.32 5.78
C LEU A 91 -8.19 -16.81 5.45
N GLU A 92 -8.96 -16.06 4.66
CA GLU A 92 -10.29 -16.48 4.20
C GLU A 92 -10.23 -17.81 3.43
N LEU A 93 -9.32 -17.91 2.46
CA LEU A 93 -9.10 -19.15 1.70
C LEU A 93 -8.67 -20.32 2.60
N SER A 94 -7.89 -20.05 3.65
CA SER A 94 -7.49 -21.08 4.63
C SER A 94 -8.68 -21.62 5.41
N VAL A 95 -9.63 -20.77 5.76
CA VAL A 95 -10.84 -21.13 6.51
C VAL A 95 -11.77 -21.99 5.67
N GLU A 96 -11.86 -21.68 4.37
CA GLU A 96 -12.62 -22.47 3.39
C GLU A 96 -11.95 -23.81 3.01
N GLY A 97 -10.75 -24.09 3.53
CA GLY A 97 -10.01 -25.33 3.26
C GLY A 97 -9.17 -25.30 1.97
N HIS A 98 -9.09 -24.17 1.28
CA HIS A 98 -8.34 -23.99 0.03
C HIS A 98 -6.82 -23.79 0.26
N TRP A 99 -6.17 -24.67 1.04
CA TRP A 99 -4.76 -24.53 1.45
C TRP A 99 -3.75 -24.43 0.30
N VAL A 100 -4.02 -25.11 -0.82
CA VAL A 100 -3.18 -24.99 -2.03
C VAL A 100 -3.24 -23.56 -2.59
N PHE A 101 -4.41 -22.93 -2.59
CA PHE A 101 -4.57 -21.55 -3.05
C PHE A 101 -3.91 -20.56 -2.10
N VAL A 102 -3.88 -20.86 -0.80
CA VAL A 102 -3.12 -20.07 0.19
C VAL A 102 -1.62 -20.07 -0.15
N LEU A 103 -1.03 -21.26 -0.31
CA LEU A 103 0.40 -21.39 -0.63
C LEU A 103 0.73 -20.69 -1.96
N LEU A 104 0.00 -21.03 -3.01
CA LEU A 104 0.26 -20.47 -4.33
C LEU A 104 -0.08 -18.98 -4.39
N GLY A 105 -1.08 -18.49 -3.64
CA GLY A 105 -1.43 -17.08 -3.55
C GLY A 105 -0.34 -16.23 -2.90
N PHE A 106 0.37 -16.76 -1.90
CA PHE A 106 1.58 -16.13 -1.36
C PHE A 106 2.74 -16.11 -2.37
N LEU A 107 2.96 -17.21 -3.10
CA LEU A 107 4.02 -17.28 -4.11
C LEU A 107 3.75 -16.33 -5.28
N ILE A 108 2.55 -16.37 -5.85
CA ILE A 108 2.13 -15.52 -6.97
C ILE A 108 2.16 -14.06 -6.57
N GLY A 109 1.60 -13.71 -5.40
CA GLY A 109 1.62 -12.33 -4.91
C GLY A 109 3.04 -11.78 -4.73
N LEU A 110 3.95 -12.56 -4.15
CA LEU A 110 5.34 -12.17 -3.98
C LEU A 110 6.06 -12.03 -5.32
N PHE A 111 5.99 -13.04 -6.19
CA PHE A 111 6.77 -13.06 -7.43
C PHE A 111 6.25 -12.07 -8.47
N LEU A 112 4.94 -11.90 -8.62
CA LEU A 112 4.40 -10.93 -9.57
C LEU A 112 4.71 -9.49 -9.13
N ALA A 113 4.62 -9.18 -7.84
CA ALA A 113 5.00 -7.85 -7.35
C ALA A 113 6.52 -7.63 -7.48
N ALA A 114 7.34 -8.62 -7.14
CA ALA A 114 8.79 -8.56 -7.31
C ALA A 114 9.22 -8.42 -8.78
N TYR A 115 8.53 -9.08 -9.71
CA TYR A 115 8.80 -8.91 -11.14
C TYR A 115 8.32 -7.55 -11.64
N SER A 116 7.18 -7.06 -11.13
CA SER A 116 6.62 -5.74 -11.49
C SER A 116 7.59 -4.60 -11.19
N ILE A 117 8.27 -4.61 -10.03
CA ILE A 117 9.28 -3.58 -9.72
C ILE A 117 10.50 -3.66 -10.66
N ILE A 118 10.94 -4.87 -11.03
CA ILE A 118 12.07 -5.06 -11.95
C ILE A 118 11.72 -4.46 -13.31
N VAL A 119 10.57 -4.84 -13.88
CA VAL A 119 10.07 -4.27 -15.14
C VAL A 119 9.89 -2.76 -15.02
N GLY A 120 9.43 -2.26 -13.87
CA GLY A 120 9.35 -0.84 -13.57
C GLY A 120 10.70 -0.14 -13.67
N VAL A 121 11.74 -0.69 -13.05
CA VAL A 121 13.09 -0.14 -13.09
C VAL A 121 13.68 -0.18 -14.51
N GLU A 122 13.51 -1.28 -15.23
CA GLU A 122 14.02 -1.46 -16.60
C GLU A 122 13.37 -0.48 -17.58
N THR A 123 12.05 -0.38 -17.55
CA THR A 123 11.30 0.53 -18.41
C THR A 123 11.58 2.00 -18.08
N ALA A 124 11.74 2.35 -16.80
CA ALA A 124 12.11 3.70 -16.38
C ALA A 124 13.53 4.10 -16.84
N LYS A 125 14.51 3.18 -16.74
CA LYS A 125 15.87 3.41 -17.26
C LYS A 125 15.86 3.59 -18.79
N GLY A 126 15.08 2.78 -19.50
CA GLY A 126 14.87 2.92 -20.94
C GLY A 126 14.28 4.29 -21.29
N PHE A 127 13.24 4.72 -20.57
CA PHE A 127 12.62 6.03 -20.76
C PHE A 127 13.59 7.18 -20.49
N ARG A 128 14.40 7.12 -19.42
CA ARG A 128 15.44 8.14 -19.14
C ARG A 128 16.42 8.26 -20.30
N LYS A 129 16.91 7.14 -20.82
CA LYS A 129 17.84 7.14 -21.97
C LYS A 129 17.21 7.75 -23.22
N LEU A 130 15.92 7.53 -23.44
CA LEU A 130 15.17 8.17 -24.54
C LEU A 130 15.06 9.68 -24.34
N LEU A 131 14.78 10.13 -23.12
CA LEU A 131 14.71 11.54 -22.76
C LEU A 131 16.06 12.22 -23.02
N GLU A 132 17.16 11.67 -22.51
CA GLU A 132 18.51 12.21 -22.69
C GLU A 132 18.93 12.30 -24.17
N ARG A 133 18.54 11.30 -24.98
CA ARG A 133 18.77 11.31 -26.44
C ARG A 133 17.97 12.41 -27.15
N SER A 134 16.73 12.65 -26.71
CA SER A 134 15.88 13.71 -27.25
C SER A 134 16.42 15.10 -26.91
N SER A 135 16.83 15.30 -25.65
CA SER A 135 17.42 16.56 -25.16
C SER A 135 18.76 16.89 -25.83
N GLY A 136 19.54 15.88 -26.20
CA GLY A 136 20.81 16.04 -26.92
C GLY A 136 20.68 16.58 -28.35
N CYS A 137 19.47 16.57 -28.93
CA CYS A 137 19.23 17.02 -30.31
C CYS A 137 18.61 18.43 -30.41
N GLY A 138 18.37 19.11 -29.28
CA GLY A 138 17.88 20.48 -29.30
C GLY A 138 17.28 20.90 -27.98
N ILE A 139 17.90 21.93 -27.39
CA ILE A 139 17.37 22.97 -26.49
C ILE A 139 18.46 23.27 -25.44
N THR A 140 19.14 24.39 -25.65
CA THR A 140 19.74 25.19 -24.58
C THR A 140 18.62 25.58 -23.61
N SER A 141 18.37 24.79 -22.57
CA SER A 141 17.35 25.14 -21.58
C SER A 141 17.94 26.18 -20.63
N SER A 142 17.42 27.40 -20.73
CA SER A 142 17.54 28.42 -19.69
C SER A 142 17.17 27.80 -18.34
N GLY A 143 18.14 27.74 -17.44
CA GLY A 143 17.98 27.15 -16.12
C GLY A 143 17.10 28.01 -15.23
N THR A 144 15.78 27.92 -15.38
CA THR A 144 14.89 28.29 -14.28
C THR A 144 15.01 27.22 -13.21
N SER A 145 15.48 27.60 -12.03
CA SER A 145 15.50 26.72 -10.86
C SER A 145 14.05 26.37 -10.49
N TRP A 146 13.61 25.17 -10.88
CA TRP A 146 12.32 24.58 -10.50
C TRP A 146 12.26 24.18 -9.02
N ARG A 147 13.35 24.42 -8.28
CA ARG A 147 13.48 24.03 -6.89
C ARG A 147 12.60 24.91 -6.00
N VAL A 148 11.85 24.27 -5.11
CA VAL A 148 11.05 24.95 -4.09
C VAL A 148 11.98 25.38 -2.95
N ASP A 149 12.83 26.38 -3.18
CA ASP A 149 13.83 26.82 -2.16
C ASP A 149 13.37 28.01 -1.31
N SER A 150 12.25 28.64 -1.63
CA SER A 150 11.77 29.83 -0.91
C SER A 150 10.74 29.46 0.17
N HIS A 151 10.89 30.02 1.37
CA HIS A 151 9.94 29.87 2.48
C HIS A 151 8.49 30.20 2.07
N LYS A 152 8.31 31.22 1.22
CA LYS A 152 6.99 31.58 0.65
C LYS A 152 6.40 30.45 -0.20
N ARG A 153 7.22 29.79 -1.04
CA ARG A 153 6.78 28.66 -1.87
C ARG A 153 6.43 27.45 -1.01
N HIS A 154 7.18 27.17 0.06
CA HIS A 154 6.82 26.11 1.01
C HIS A 154 5.47 26.36 1.70
N LEU A 155 5.20 27.59 2.15
CA LEU A 155 3.91 27.95 2.73
C LEU A 155 2.77 27.80 1.73
N VAL A 156 2.97 28.20 0.47
CA VAL A 156 1.99 28.00 -0.60
C VAL A 156 1.73 26.51 -0.84
N VAL A 157 2.78 25.68 -0.96
CA VAL A 157 2.63 24.22 -1.14
C VAL A 157 1.89 23.59 0.04
N LEU A 158 2.20 23.99 1.27
CA LEU A 158 1.49 23.52 2.46
C LEU A 158 0.02 23.94 2.44
N ALA A 159 -0.28 25.20 2.10
CA ALA A 159 -1.65 25.71 1.98
C ALA A 159 -2.44 24.95 0.90
N VAL A 160 -1.85 24.72 -0.28
CA VAL A 160 -2.47 23.95 -1.36
C VAL A 160 -2.81 22.53 -0.91
N PHE A 161 -1.86 21.80 -0.30
CA PHE A 161 -2.15 20.44 0.19
C PHE A 161 -3.16 20.41 1.33
N SER A 162 -3.19 21.43 2.19
CA SER A 162 -4.21 21.54 3.24
C SER A 162 -5.60 21.78 2.65
N LEU A 163 -5.73 22.67 1.65
CA LEU A 163 -6.99 22.92 0.94
C LEU A 163 -7.48 21.66 0.21
N MET A 164 -6.58 20.95 -0.47
CA MET A 164 -6.89 19.67 -1.10
C MET A 164 -7.33 18.61 -0.10
N LEU A 165 -6.70 18.54 1.08
CA LEU A 165 -7.08 17.57 2.10
C LEU A 165 -8.47 17.88 2.67
N ILE A 166 -8.74 19.16 2.96
CA ILE A 166 -10.05 19.61 3.45
C ILE A 166 -11.12 19.28 2.39
N SER A 167 -10.89 19.60 1.11
CA SER A 167 -11.86 19.30 0.06
C SER A 167 -12.12 17.80 -0.09
N LEU A 168 -11.06 16.96 -0.09
CA LEU A 168 -11.19 15.51 -0.17
C LEU A 168 -11.96 14.93 1.02
N TRP A 169 -11.71 15.41 2.25
CA TRP A 169 -12.46 14.99 3.43
C TRP A 169 -13.89 15.49 3.43
N SER A 170 -14.15 16.73 3.01
CA SER A 170 -15.51 17.26 2.88
C SER A 170 -16.31 16.44 1.87
N VAL A 171 -15.76 16.18 0.69
CA VAL A 171 -16.41 15.34 -0.33
C VAL A 171 -16.64 13.92 0.19
N SER A 172 -15.64 13.30 0.81
CA SER A 172 -15.78 11.97 1.40
C SER A 172 -16.83 11.93 2.52
N GLY A 173 -16.92 12.97 3.35
CA GLY A 173 -17.90 13.05 4.42
C GLY A 173 -19.34 13.23 3.92
N VAL A 174 -19.54 14.07 2.89
CA VAL A 174 -20.84 14.25 2.24
C VAL A 174 -21.28 12.95 1.57
N LEU A 175 -20.42 12.35 0.75
CA LEU A 175 -20.73 11.11 0.04
C LEU A 175 -20.91 9.91 0.99
N LEU A 176 -20.15 9.85 2.10
CA LEU A 176 -20.39 8.87 3.14
C LEU A 176 -21.79 9.02 3.73
N ARG A 177 -22.23 10.24 4.04
CA ARG A 177 -23.56 10.47 4.62
C ARG A 177 -24.67 10.09 3.65
N GLU A 178 -24.55 10.51 2.39
CA GLU A 178 -25.53 10.18 1.34
C GLU A 178 -25.59 8.67 1.13
N GLU A 179 -24.45 8.02 1.00
CA GLU A 179 -24.40 6.60 0.65
C GLU A 179 -24.74 5.66 1.81
N PHE A 180 -24.47 6.10 3.03
CA PHE A 180 -24.95 5.42 4.23
C PHE A 180 -26.48 5.47 4.33
N SER A 181 -27.11 6.53 3.82
CA SER A 181 -28.58 6.65 3.78
C SER A 181 -29.21 5.91 2.60
N SER A 182 -28.49 5.76 1.49
CA SER A 182 -28.91 4.99 0.30
C SER A 182 -28.63 3.49 0.44
N ASP A 183 -28.07 3.07 1.58
CA ASP A 183 -27.84 1.67 1.92
C ASP A 183 -26.84 0.95 1.00
N SER A 184 -25.96 1.70 0.33
CA SER A 184 -25.04 1.17 -0.69
C SER A 184 -23.65 0.80 -0.15
N SER A 185 -22.99 -0.15 -0.83
CA SER A 185 -21.64 -0.63 -0.53
C SER A 185 -20.55 0.44 -0.68
N GLU A 186 -20.80 1.51 -1.44
CA GLU A 186 -19.81 2.57 -1.68
C GLU A 186 -19.56 3.42 -0.41
N ALA A 187 -20.42 3.34 0.61
CA ALA A 187 -20.21 4.00 1.91
C ALA A 187 -18.88 3.57 2.55
N GLN A 188 -18.47 2.31 2.35
CA GLN A 188 -17.21 1.77 2.85
C GLN A 188 -15.99 2.49 2.26
N LEU A 189 -16.04 2.85 0.97
CA LEU A 189 -14.98 3.58 0.28
C LEU A 189 -14.81 4.99 0.87
N TRP A 190 -15.91 5.70 1.05
CA TRP A 190 -15.86 7.08 1.54
C TRP A 190 -15.38 7.15 2.98
N LEU A 191 -15.81 6.20 3.83
CA LEU A 191 -15.23 6.02 5.16
C LEU A 191 -13.73 5.72 5.09
N ALA A 192 -13.31 4.84 4.17
CA ALA A 192 -11.90 4.52 3.97
C ALA A 192 -11.05 5.73 3.55
N CYS A 193 -11.59 6.65 2.74
CA CYS A 193 -10.92 7.91 2.39
C CYS A 193 -10.74 8.84 3.60
N ILE A 194 -11.68 8.83 4.55
CA ILE A 194 -11.57 9.63 5.79
C ILE A 194 -10.49 9.05 6.70
N VAL A 195 -10.49 7.73 6.93
CA VAL A 195 -9.58 7.09 7.91
C VAL A 195 -8.23 6.66 7.33
N GLY A 196 -8.10 6.56 6.01
CA GLY A 196 -6.87 6.17 5.29
C GLY A 196 -5.63 7.01 5.65
N PRO A 197 -5.72 8.36 5.72
CA PRO A 197 -4.62 9.22 6.15
C PRO A 197 -3.98 8.82 7.48
N LEU A 198 -4.76 8.31 8.45
CA LEU A 198 -4.22 7.85 9.73
C LEU A 198 -3.25 6.68 9.54
N GLY A 199 -3.60 5.72 8.69
CA GLY A 199 -2.73 4.59 8.34
C GLY A 199 -1.43 5.05 7.69
N VAL A 200 -1.50 6.02 6.77
CA VAL A 200 -0.32 6.59 6.11
C VAL A 200 0.61 7.27 7.11
N TRP A 201 0.08 8.07 8.04
CA TRP A 201 0.90 8.74 9.03
C TRP A 201 1.59 7.75 9.96
N ILE A 202 0.86 6.76 10.47
CA ILE A 202 1.45 5.71 11.32
C ILE A 202 2.55 4.97 10.55
N ARG A 203 2.30 4.54 9.30
CA ARG A 203 3.32 3.89 8.48
C ARG A 203 4.55 4.78 8.25
N TRP A 204 4.35 6.06 7.97
CA TRP A 204 5.45 7.01 7.79
C TRP A 204 6.30 7.17 9.06
N PHE A 205 5.67 7.20 10.23
CA PHE A 205 6.40 7.21 11.50
C PHE A 205 7.17 5.90 11.73
N LEU A 206 6.54 4.75 11.48
CA LEU A 206 7.18 3.44 11.61
C LEU A 206 8.36 3.27 10.64
N ALA A 207 8.26 3.79 9.42
CA ALA A 207 9.33 3.72 8.42
C ALA A 207 10.65 4.35 8.91
N ARG A 208 10.61 5.25 9.89
CA ARG A 208 11.82 5.82 10.51
C ARG A 208 12.67 4.79 11.26
N LEU A 209 12.09 3.63 11.59
CA LEU A 209 12.79 2.50 12.22
C LEU A 209 13.57 1.65 11.21
N ASN A 210 13.26 1.76 9.91
CA ASN A 210 14.00 1.05 8.86
C ASN A 210 15.47 1.51 8.86
N GLY A 211 16.40 0.56 8.83
CA GLY A 211 17.84 0.87 8.83
C GLY A 211 18.46 1.18 10.20
N ARG A 212 17.67 1.29 11.28
CA ARG A 212 18.22 1.56 12.63
C ARG A 212 18.87 0.34 13.28
N GLY A 213 18.35 -0.86 12.99
CA GLY A 213 18.73 -2.10 13.67
C GLY A 213 18.20 -2.17 15.10
N LEU A 214 18.55 -3.24 15.81
CA LEU A 214 18.10 -3.58 17.16
C LEU A 214 19.19 -3.28 18.20
N GLY A 215 18.78 -2.68 19.32
CA GLY A 215 19.66 -2.35 20.46
C GLY A 215 20.67 -1.24 20.16
N ARG A 216 21.50 -0.89 21.15
CA ARG A 216 22.52 0.18 21.02
C ARG A 216 23.60 -0.14 19.98
N MET A 217 23.85 -1.42 19.72
CA MET A 217 24.83 -1.88 18.72
C MET A 217 24.28 -1.86 17.29
N GLY A 218 22.98 -1.67 17.11
CA GLY A 218 22.33 -1.70 15.79
C GLY A 218 22.54 -3.04 15.08
N LEU A 219 22.23 -4.15 15.78
CA LEU A 219 22.20 -5.48 15.18
C LEU A 219 21.11 -5.52 14.09
N LEU A 220 21.30 -6.29 13.02
CA LEU A 220 20.29 -6.41 11.95
C LEU A 220 19.86 -5.08 11.30
N LYS A 221 20.75 -4.10 11.15
CA LYS A 221 20.46 -2.84 10.39
C LYS A 221 19.92 -3.06 8.99
N TRP A 222 20.25 -4.19 8.37
CA TRP A 222 19.74 -4.56 7.04
C TRP A 222 18.24 -4.88 7.04
N PHE A 223 17.65 -5.15 8.21
CA PHE A 223 16.27 -5.60 8.34
C PHE A 223 15.32 -4.39 8.48
N PRO A 224 14.31 -4.22 7.60
CA PRO A 224 13.38 -3.09 7.65
C PRO A 224 12.27 -3.31 8.68
N PHE A 225 12.59 -3.06 9.95
CA PHE A 225 11.67 -3.26 11.07
C PHE A 225 10.41 -2.39 11.01
N GLY A 226 10.50 -1.16 10.52
CA GLY A 226 9.35 -0.26 10.37
C GLY A 226 8.30 -0.84 9.42
N THR A 227 8.72 -1.28 8.24
CA THR A 227 7.82 -1.92 7.26
C THR A 227 7.27 -3.24 7.79
N LEU A 228 8.11 -4.06 8.44
CA LEU A 228 7.66 -5.30 9.09
C LEU A 228 6.55 -5.03 10.12
N ILE A 229 6.79 -4.11 11.07
CA ILE A 229 5.83 -3.78 12.13
C ILE A 229 4.54 -3.25 11.52
N ALA A 230 4.62 -2.38 10.50
CA ALA A 230 3.45 -1.83 9.83
C ALA A 230 2.61 -2.93 9.17
N ASN A 231 3.23 -3.85 8.43
CA ASN A 231 2.54 -4.94 7.74
C ASN A 231 1.93 -5.96 8.71
N VAL A 232 2.71 -6.41 9.70
CA VAL A 232 2.25 -7.42 10.69
C VAL A 232 1.15 -6.84 11.57
N SER A 233 1.31 -5.62 12.10
CA SER A 233 0.28 -5.00 12.95
C SER A 233 -1.02 -4.74 12.19
N ALA A 234 -0.93 -4.24 10.95
CA ALA A 234 -2.10 -4.05 10.10
C ALA A 234 -2.81 -5.38 9.79
N ALA A 235 -2.06 -6.45 9.52
CA ALA A 235 -2.63 -7.77 9.27
C ALA A 235 -3.34 -8.34 10.51
N CYS A 236 -2.76 -8.19 11.71
CA CYS A 236 -3.39 -8.64 12.96
C CYS A 236 -4.69 -7.88 13.26
N VAL A 237 -4.69 -6.56 13.13
CA VAL A 237 -5.91 -5.75 13.38
C VAL A 237 -6.95 -6.02 12.28
N MET A 238 -6.52 -6.30 11.04
CA MET A 238 -7.43 -6.66 9.95
C MET A 238 -8.12 -7.98 10.24
N ALA A 239 -7.37 -9.00 10.66
CA ALA A 239 -7.89 -10.29 11.10
C ALA A 239 -8.88 -10.14 12.28
N ALA A 240 -8.54 -9.33 13.28
CA ALA A 240 -9.40 -9.08 14.43
C ALA A 240 -10.74 -8.44 14.01
N LEU A 241 -10.70 -7.42 13.14
CA LEU A 241 -11.91 -6.80 12.60
C LEU A 241 -12.73 -7.79 11.77
N SER A 242 -12.09 -8.65 10.97
CA SER A 242 -12.81 -9.68 10.21
C SER A 242 -13.51 -10.70 11.12
N THR A 243 -12.93 -11.03 12.28
CA THR A 243 -13.59 -11.88 13.29
C THR A 243 -14.81 -11.17 13.88
N VAL A 244 -14.68 -9.89 14.25
CA VAL A 244 -15.79 -9.09 14.79
C VAL A 244 -16.91 -8.96 13.76
N LYS A 245 -16.58 -8.75 12.49
CA LYS A 245 -17.57 -8.70 11.40
C LYS A 245 -18.41 -9.97 11.34
N LYS A 246 -17.76 -11.14 11.40
CA LYS A 246 -18.45 -12.44 11.36
C LYS A 246 -19.29 -12.73 12.60
N GLU A 247 -18.87 -12.27 13.77
CA GLU A 247 -19.63 -12.48 15.01
C GLU A 247 -20.84 -11.56 15.14
N VAL A 248 -20.65 -10.27 14.83
CA VAL A 248 -21.71 -9.26 15.03
C VAL A 248 -22.75 -9.34 13.91
N ASP A 249 -22.31 -9.60 12.68
CA ASP A 249 -23.16 -9.76 11.48
C ASP A 249 -24.25 -8.67 11.33
N THR A 250 -23.87 -7.41 11.58
CA THR A 250 -24.74 -6.25 11.32
C THR A 250 -24.19 -5.42 10.19
N LYS A 251 -25.10 -4.85 9.37
CA LYS A 251 -24.73 -3.97 8.26
C LYS A 251 -23.87 -2.79 8.68
N THR A 252 -24.20 -2.15 9.81
CA THR A 252 -23.42 -1.02 10.33
C THR A 252 -22.00 -1.45 10.73
N CYS A 253 -21.87 -2.60 11.39
CA CYS A 253 -20.55 -3.15 11.73
C CYS A 253 -19.76 -3.48 10.46
N ASP A 254 -20.39 -4.11 9.46
CA ASP A 254 -19.73 -4.43 8.19
C ASP A 254 -19.25 -3.17 7.46
N ILE A 255 -20.08 -2.12 7.37
CA ILE A 255 -19.68 -0.86 6.73
C ILE A 255 -18.50 -0.22 7.46
N VAL A 256 -18.58 -0.11 8.78
CA VAL A 256 -17.53 0.55 9.59
C VAL A 256 -16.23 -0.26 9.56
N ALA A 257 -16.31 -1.56 9.80
CA ALA A 257 -15.16 -2.44 9.81
C ALA A 257 -14.50 -2.52 8.43
N THR A 258 -15.28 -2.64 7.35
CA THR A 258 -14.74 -2.66 5.99
C THR A 258 -14.10 -1.33 5.60
N GLY A 259 -14.69 -0.19 6.00
CA GLY A 259 -14.06 1.11 5.79
C GLY A 259 -12.73 1.28 6.54
N ILE A 260 -12.63 0.78 7.78
CA ILE A 260 -11.38 0.76 8.55
C ILE A 260 -10.35 -0.19 7.94
N GLN A 261 -10.77 -1.39 7.54
CA GLN A 261 -9.92 -2.39 6.89
C GLN A 261 -9.38 -1.87 5.56
N PHE A 262 -10.26 -1.37 4.70
CA PHE A 262 -9.89 -0.85 3.39
C PHE A 262 -9.07 0.43 3.51
N GLY A 263 -9.48 1.39 4.33
CA GLY A 263 -8.81 2.67 4.49
C GLY A 263 -7.56 2.60 5.36
N LEU A 264 -7.75 2.52 6.67
CA LEU A 264 -6.68 2.66 7.66
C LEU A 264 -5.67 1.51 7.55
N LEU A 265 -6.13 0.26 7.61
CA LEU A 265 -5.25 -0.91 7.65
C LEU A 265 -4.63 -1.19 6.27
N GLY A 266 -5.38 -0.93 5.20
CA GLY A 266 -4.87 -0.93 3.84
C GLY A 266 -3.73 0.08 3.66
N CYS A 267 -3.91 1.33 4.12
CA CYS A 267 -2.87 2.38 4.03
C CYS A 267 -1.69 2.21 5.00
N LEU A 268 -1.92 1.56 6.15
CA LEU A 268 -0.89 1.25 7.14
C LEU A 268 0.07 0.18 6.63
N SER A 269 -0.44 -0.83 5.95
CA SER A 269 0.38 -1.87 5.31
C SER A 269 0.81 -1.44 3.91
N THR A 270 1.78 -2.14 3.31
CA THR A 270 2.20 -1.86 1.93
C THR A 270 2.95 -3.04 1.31
N VAL A 271 2.70 -3.29 0.03
CA VAL A 271 3.48 -4.22 -0.80
C VAL A 271 4.56 -3.49 -1.58
N SER A 272 4.30 -2.28 -2.07
CA SER A 272 5.27 -1.52 -2.89
C SER A 272 6.59 -1.24 -2.15
N THR A 273 6.53 -0.77 -0.89
CA THR A 273 7.74 -0.57 -0.08
C THR A 273 8.39 -1.89 0.31
N PHE A 274 7.59 -2.88 0.72
CA PHE A 274 8.07 -4.23 1.06
C PHE A 274 8.86 -4.85 -0.10
N ILE A 275 8.36 -4.72 -1.33
CA ILE A 275 9.00 -5.23 -2.54
C ILE A 275 10.20 -4.39 -2.96
N ALA A 276 10.18 -3.07 -2.76
CA ALA A 276 11.37 -2.24 -2.99
C ALA A 276 12.52 -2.64 -2.06
N GLU A 277 12.24 -2.91 -0.78
CA GLU A 277 13.21 -3.40 0.20
C GLU A 277 13.69 -4.81 -0.15
N PHE A 278 12.77 -5.70 -0.54
CA PHE A 278 13.07 -7.04 -1.02
C PHE A 278 14.00 -7.01 -2.25
N ASN A 279 13.70 -6.18 -3.25
CA ASN A 279 14.52 -6.07 -4.46
C ASN A 279 15.90 -5.50 -4.15
N ALA A 280 15.99 -4.46 -3.32
CA ALA A 280 17.26 -3.90 -2.87
C ALA A 280 18.13 -4.95 -2.15
N MET A 281 17.52 -5.85 -1.36
CA MET A 281 18.24 -6.96 -0.73
C MET A 281 18.66 -8.04 -1.72
N ARG A 282 17.84 -8.36 -2.73
CA ARG A 282 18.20 -9.32 -3.80
C ARG A 282 19.39 -8.86 -4.62
N GLU A 283 19.50 -7.56 -4.88
CA GLU A 283 20.63 -6.96 -5.60
C GLU A 283 21.86 -6.73 -4.70
N SER A 284 21.76 -7.00 -3.39
CA SER A 284 22.87 -6.81 -2.44
C SER A 284 23.86 -7.98 -2.44
N LYS A 285 24.98 -7.81 -1.74
CA LYS A 285 25.98 -8.88 -1.51
C LYS A 285 25.40 -10.16 -0.89
N TYR A 286 24.26 -10.06 -0.18
CA TYR A 286 23.65 -11.18 0.53
C TYR A 286 22.18 -11.37 0.12
N PRO A 287 21.89 -11.93 -1.09
CA PRO A 287 20.53 -12.04 -1.62
C PRO A 287 19.56 -12.86 -0.75
N TRP A 288 20.08 -13.82 0.02
CA TRP A 288 19.29 -14.66 0.93
C TRP A 288 18.50 -13.84 1.97
N ARG A 289 18.97 -12.63 2.30
CA ARG A 289 18.30 -11.69 3.22
C ARG A 289 16.92 -11.30 2.73
N ALA A 290 16.73 -11.16 1.42
CA ALA A 290 15.45 -10.81 0.83
C ALA A 290 14.40 -11.89 1.12
N TYR A 291 14.75 -13.15 0.88
CA TYR A 291 13.85 -14.28 1.12
C TYR A 291 13.59 -14.48 2.61
N THR A 292 14.60 -14.29 3.47
CA THR A 292 14.40 -14.32 4.92
C THR A 292 13.44 -13.24 5.38
N TYR A 293 13.60 -12.00 4.89
CA TYR A 293 12.70 -10.90 5.18
C TYR A 293 11.26 -11.18 4.72
N ALA A 294 11.09 -11.70 3.50
CA ALA A 294 9.79 -12.06 2.97
C ALA A 294 9.12 -13.16 3.78
N MET A 295 9.85 -14.22 4.12
CA MET A 295 9.34 -15.33 4.93
C MET A 295 8.96 -14.89 6.34
N VAL A 296 9.80 -14.11 7.02
CA VAL A 296 9.46 -13.58 8.35
C VAL A 296 8.20 -12.72 8.28
N THR A 297 8.06 -11.85 7.28
CA THR A 297 6.88 -10.98 7.13
C THR A 297 5.61 -11.81 6.88
N ILE A 298 5.65 -12.76 5.93
CA ILE A 298 4.52 -13.59 5.54
C ILE A 298 4.13 -14.57 6.65
N CYS A 299 5.07 -15.38 7.14
CA CYS A 299 4.78 -16.41 8.14
C CYS A 299 4.31 -15.81 9.47
N THR A 300 4.88 -14.68 9.91
CA THR A 300 4.43 -14.02 11.15
C THR A 300 3.02 -13.46 11.00
N SER A 301 2.74 -12.77 9.88
CA SER A 301 1.42 -12.18 9.63
C SER A 301 0.33 -13.24 9.46
N PHE A 302 0.63 -14.30 8.70
CA PHE A 302 -0.31 -15.39 8.47
C PHE A 302 -0.51 -16.20 9.76
N GLY A 303 0.55 -16.57 10.46
CA GLY A 303 0.46 -17.34 11.71
C GLY A 303 -0.35 -16.62 12.80
N LEU A 304 -0.07 -15.33 13.04
CA LEU A 304 -0.87 -14.53 13.97
C LEU A 304 -2.31 -14.36 13.48
N GLY A 305 -2.49 -14.12 12.18
CA GLY A 305 -3.81 -14.05 11.55
C GLY A 305 -4.62 -15.34 11.71
N THR A 306 -3.99 -16.51 11.60
CA THR A 306 -4.65 -17.81 11.84
C THR A 306 -5.15 -17.91 13.27
N LEU A 307 -4.35 -17.48 14.25
CA LEU A 307 -4.76 -17.47 15.66
C LEU A 307 -5.90 -16.50 15.94
N ILE A 308 -5.91 -15.33 15.28
CA ILE A 308 -6.88 -14.25 15.53
C ILE A 308 -8.19 -14.44 14.74
N TYR A 309 -8.13 -15.02 13.54
CA TYR A 309 -9.27 -15.16 12.63
C TYR A 309 -9.64 -16.61 12.39
N SER A 310 -8.73 -17.42 11.84
CA SER A 310 -9.09 -18.78 11.41
C SER A 310 -9.52 -19.68 12.58
N VAL A 311 -8.79 -19.64 13.70
CA VAL A 311 -9.11 -20.44 14.90
C VAL A 311 -10.48 -20.08 15.49
N PRO A 312 -10.81 -18.80 15.74
CA PRO A 312 -12.16 -18.44 16.16
C PRO A 312 -13.25 -18.89 15.19
N VAL A 313 -13.05 -18.72 13.88
CA VAL A 313 -14.04 -19.13 12.88
C VAL A 313 -14.25 -20.65 12.89
N TRP A 314 -13.17 -21.45 12.97
CA TRP A 314 -13.27 -22.90 13.05
C TRP A 314 -13.91 -23.39 14.35
N THR A 315 -13.57 -22.78 15.50
CA THR A 315 -14.01 -23.28 16.82
C THR A 315 -15.42 -22.82 17.19
N LYS A 316 -15.82 -21.62 16.77
CA LYS A 316 -17.14 -21.05 17.06
C LYS A 316 -18.15 -21.24 15.94
N GLY A 317 -17.70 -21.67 14.75
CA GLY A 317 -18.59 -21.95 13.62
C GLY A 317 -19.21 -20.68 13.02
N TYR A 318 -18.51 -19.54 13.12
CA TYR A 318 -18.96 -18.29 12.52
C TYR A 318 -19.10 -18.46 11.01
N LYS A 319 -20.31 -18.20 10.49
CA LYS A 319 -20.59 -18.28 9.06
C LYS A 319 -20.10 -17.01 8.37
#